data_AF-A0A4Y2JED2-F1
#
_entry.id   AF-A0A4Y2JED2-F1
#
_cell.length_a   1.000
_cell.length_b   1.000
_cell.length_c   1.000
_cell.angle_alpha   90.00
_cell.angle_beta   90.00
_cell.angle_gamma   90.00
#
_symmetry.space_group_name_H-M   'P 1'
#
loop_
_entity.id
_entity.type
_entity.pdbx_description
1 polymer ?
#
loop_
_entity_poly.entity_id
_entity_poly.type
_entity_poly.pdbx_seq_one_letter_code
_entity_poly.pdbx_strand_id
1 'polypeptide(L)'
;MWRQQEFINNLDNLFDIAHADALQLMKIEEDRMFLQCQRVPGRPGHLGGVNKKRTDKEERARLRVVKEENRRIKYVSASKSSAAYEPLQEDSSSTSSENIDIENFSTLIESSGPGTSK
;
A
#
# COMPACT_ATOMS: atom_id res chain seq x y z
N MET A 1 -25.43 8.21 18.03
CA MET A 1 -24.19 7.44 17.83
C MET A 1 -24.22 6.10 18.58
N TRP A 2 -24.46 6.07 19.90
CA TRP A 2 -24.45 4.82 20.70
C TRP A 2 -25.35 3.68 20.18
N ARG A 3 -26.63 3.96 19.84
CA ARG A 3 -27.53 2.94 19.27
C ARG A 3 -27.08 2.37 17.92
N GLN A 4 -26.38 3.15 17.12
CA GLN A 4 -25.90 2.70 15.81
C GLN A 4 -24.70 1.77 15.96
N GLN A 5 -23.80 2.07 16.90
CA GLN A 5 -22.68 1.20 17.19
C GLN A 5 -23.15 -0.15 17.76
N GLU A 6 -24.15 -0.13 18.63
CA GLU A 6 -24.78 -1.35 19.16
C GLU A 6 -25.47 -2.16 18.05
N PHE A 7 -26.18 -1.50 17.13
CA PHE A 7 -26.77 -2.16 15.96
C PHE A 7 -25.71 -2.84 15.09
N ILE A 8 -24.62 -2.13 14.75
CA ILE A 8 -23.52 -2.65 13.95
C ILE A 8 -22.86 -3.85 14.65
N ASN A 9 -22.59 -3.73 15.95
CA ASN A 9 -22.01 -4.82 16.74
C ASN A 9 -22.96 -6.03 16.85
N ASN A 10 -24.28 -5.81 16.81
CA ASN A 10 -25.28 -6.87 16.86
C ASN A 10 -25.56 -7.53 15.50
N LEU A 11 -25.12 -6.93 14.38
CA LEU A 11 -25.20 -7.60 13.07
C LEU A 11 -24.48 -8.94 13.08
N ASP A 12 -23.46 -9.08 13.93
CA ASP A 12 -22.76 -10.34 14.02
C ASP A 12 -23.61 -11.47 14.61
N ASN A 13 -24.48 -11.16 15.57
CA ASN A 13 -25.39 -12.13 16.17
C ASN A 13 -26.57 -12.46 15.25
N LEU A 14 -26.88 -11.60 14.28
CA LEU A 14 -28.01 -11.80 13.37
C LEU A 14 -27.88 -13.11 12.58
N PHE A 15 -26.67 -13.45 12.14
CA PHE A 15 -26.42 -14.70 11.44
C PHE A 15 -26.69 -15.90 12.34
N ASP A 16 -26.21 -15.85 13.58
CA ASP A 16 -26.37 -16.93 14.56
C ASP A 16 -27.83 -17.14 14.96
N ILE A 17 -28.59 -16.05 15.09
CA ILE A 17 -30.03 -16.06 15.40
C ILE A 17 -30.84 -16.61 14.21
N ALA A 18 -30.60 -16.10 13.01
CA ALA A 18 -31.34 -16.52 11.82
C ALA A 18 -31.07 -17.99 11.44
N HIS A 19 -29.91 -18.52 11.84
CA HIS A 19 -29.45 -19.87 11.49
C HIS A 19 -29.24 -20.74 12.73
N ALA A 20 -30.01 -20.52 13.80
CA ALA A 20 -29.87 -21.26 15.06
C ALA A 20 -29.89 -22.79 14.83
N ASP A 21 -30.84 -23.26 14.01
CA ASP A 21 -31.07 -24.68 13.72
C ASP A 21 -30.13 -25.25 12.64
N ALA A 22 -29.34 -24.42 11.95
CA ALA A 22 -28.50 -24.88 10.84
C ALA A 22 -27.53 -26.01 11.25
N LEU A 23 -27.00 -25.96 12.48
CA LEU A 23 -26.12 -27.01 13.01
C LEU A 23 -26.82 -28.37 13.18
N GLN A 24 -28.14 -28.37 13.41
CA GLN A 24 -28.94 -29.59 13.53
C GLN A 24 -29.34 -30.13 12.15
N LEU A 25 -29.53 -29.24 11.18
CA LEU A 25 -29.90 -29.58 9.81
C LEU A 25 -28.71 -30.09 8.97
N MET A 26 -27.49 -29.66 9.28
CA MET A 26 -26.29 -30.11 8.58
C MET A 26 -25.98 -31.58 8.89
N LYS A 27 -25.81 -32.37 7.82
CA LYS A 27 -25.51 -33.81 7.89
C LYS A 27 -24.01 -34.11 7.75
N ILE A 28 -23.26 -33.17 7.18
CA ILE A 28 -21.82 -33.28 6.94
C ILE A 28 -21.11 -32.63 8.14
N GLU A 29 -20.13 -33.33 8.72
CA GLU A 29 -19.43 -32.84 9.91
C GLU A 29 -18.54 -31.64 9.57
N GLU A 30 -17.91 -31.65 8.40
CA GLU A 30 -17.10 -30.55 7.89
C GLU A 30 -17.92 -29.25 7.80
N ASP A 31 -19.18 -29.33 7.34
CA ASP A 31 -20.08 -28.16 7.25
C ASP A 31 -20.51 -27.69 8.64
N ARG A 32 -20.73 -28.59 9.60
CA ARG A 32 -21.00 -28.24 11.00
C ARG A 32 -19.82 -27.51 11.63
N MET A 33 -18.61 -28.03 11.44
CA MET A 33 -17.38 -27.41 11.94
C MET A 33 -17.16 -26.04 11.30
N PHE A 34 -17.42 -25.93 9.99
CA PHE A 34 -17.35 -24.67 9.27
C PHE A 34 -18.35 -23.63 9.81
N LEU A 35 -19.61 -24.02 10.05
CA LEU A 35 -20.61 -23.15 10.66
C LEU A 35 -20.24 -22.74 12.10
N GLN A 36 -19.66 -23.65 12.90
CA GLN A 36 -19.14 -23.28 14.23
C GLN A 36 -18.04 -22.22 14.12
N CYS A 37 -17.12 -22.35 13.18
CA CYS A 37 -16.07 -21.36 12.91
C CYS A 37 -16.62 -20.00 12.43
N GLN A 38 -17.84 -19.93 11.91
CA GLN A 38 -18.51 -18.66 11.58
C GLN A 38 -19.10 -17.96 12.81
N ARG A 39 -19.51 -18.71 13.85
CA ARG A 39 -20.08 -18.19 15.10
C ARG A 39 -19.01 -17.67 16.07
N VAL A 40 -17.76 -18.07 15.89
CA VAL A 40 -16.64 -17.59 16.73
C VAL A 40 -16.35 -16.11 16.42
N PRO A 41 -16.21 -15.23 17.44
CA PRO A 41 -15.84 -13.83 17.23
C PRO A 41 -14.51 -13.71 16.46
N GLY A 42 -14.45 -12.77 15.52
CA GLY A 42 -13.35 -12.67 14.54
C GLY A 42 -13.54 -13.56 13.30
N ARG A 43 -14.55 -14.44 13.31
CA ARG A 43 -15.07 -15.22 12.18
C ARG A 43 -14.00 -15.86 11.28
N PRO A 44 -13.17 -16.79 11.79
CA PRO A 44 -12.21 -17.52 10.96
C PRO A 44 -12.86 -18.27 9.79
N GLY A 45 -14.13 -18.68 9.93
CA GLY A 45 -14.93 -19.30 8.87
C GLY A 45 -15.61 -18.31 7.90
N HIS A 46 -15.28 -17.02 7.95
CA HIS A 46 -15.88 -16.03 7.04
C HIS A 46 -15.42 -16.29 5.60
N LEU A 47 -16.35 -16.57 4.69
CA LEU A 47 -16.10 -16.60 3.24
C LEU A 47 -16.03 -15.17 2.70
N GLY A 48 -15.06 -14.40 3.20
CA GLY A 48 -14.73 -13.10 2.65
C GLY A 48 -14.10 -13.30 1.28
N GLY A 49 -14.84 -12.99 0.22
CA GLY A 49 -14.27 -12.99 -1.13
C GLY A 49 -13.15 -11.95 -1.21
N VAL A 50 -11.91 -12.38 -1.48
CA VAL A 50 -10.84 -11.44 -1.81
C VAL A 50 -11.24 -10.73 -3.09
N ASN A 51 -11.38 -9.41 -3.04
CA ASN A 51 -11.70 -8.61 -4.22
C ASN A 51 -10.51 -8.62 -5.19
N LYS A 52 -10.43 -9.67 -6.03
CA LYS A 52 -9.35 -9.90 -6.97
C LYS A 52 -9.06 -8.67 -7.84
N LYS A 53 -10.10 -7.94 -8.27
CA LYS A 53 -9.94 -6.70 -9.05
C LYS A 53 -9.18 -5.61 -8.31
N ARG A 54 -9.34 -5.52 -6.98
CA ARG A 54 -8.61 -4.56 -6.14
C ARG A 54 -7.18 -5.04 -5.92
N THR A 55 -7.00 -6.33 -5.63
CA THR A 55 -5.68 -6.95 -5.46
C THR A 55 -4.81 -6.79 -6.71
N ASP A 56 -5.34 -7.11 -7.89
CA ASP A 56 -4.63 -6.99 -9.18
C ASP A 56 -4.22 -5.54 -9.48
N LYS A 57 -5.06 -4.56 -9.10
CA LYS A 57 -4.74 -3.13 -9.25
C LYS A 57 -3.61 -2.70 -8.33
N GLU A 58 -3.63 -3.15 -7.08
CA GLU A 58 -2.59 -2.86 -6.10
C GLU A 58 -1.25 -3.48 -6.52
N GLU A 59 -1.26 -4.73 -6.95
CA GLU A 59 -0.07 -5.43 -7.43
C GLU A 59 0.52 -4.75 -8.67
N ARG A 60 -0.32 -4.37 -9.65
CA ARG A 60 0.12 -3.59 -10.81
C ARG A 60 0.77 -2.26 -10.41
N ALA A 61 0.21 -1.57 -9.41
CA ALA A 61 0.78 -0.32 -8.92
C ALA A 61 2.16 -0.56 -8.29
N ARG A 62 2.31 -1.61 -7.46
CA ARG A 62 3.59 -2.00 -6.86
C ARG A 62 4.64 -2.32 -7.93
N LEU A 63 4.27 -3.09 -8.96
CA LEU A 63 5.17 -3.43 -10.06
C LEU A 63 5.64 -2.19 -10.86
N ARG A 64 4.78 -1.17 -11.02
CA ARG A 64 5.18 0.10 -11.68
C ARG A 64 6.23 0.85 -10.87
N VAL A 65 6.08 0.91 -9.55
CA VAL A 65 7.04 1.57 -8.66
C VAL A 65 8.40 0.88 -8.75
N VAL A 66 8.41 -0.45 -8.62
CA VAL A 66 9.65 -1.26 -8.70
C VAL A 66 10.32 -1.10 -10.07
N LYS A 67 9.55 -1.06 -11.16
CA LYS A 67 10.10 -0.87 -12.50
C LYS A 67 10.74 0.51 -12.67
N GLU A 68 10.10 1.55 -12.14
CA GLU A 68 10.62 2.91 -12.21
C GLU A 68 11.90 3.06 -11.39
N GLU A 69 11.94 2.51 -10.18
CA GLU A 69 13.14 2.50 -9.35
C GLU A 69 14.31 1.80 -10.03
N ASN A 70 14.08 0.62 -10.63
CA ASN A 70 15.10 -0.08 -11.41
C ASN A 70 15.61 0.75 -12.59
N ARG A 71 14.72 1.49 -13.27
CA ARG A 71 15.10 2.41 -14.35
C ARG A 71 15.99 3.54 -13.82
N ARG A 72 15.65 4.12 -12.68
CA ARG A 72 16.43 5.19 -12.02
C ARG A 72 17.80 4.69 -11.60
N ILE A 73 17.87 3.52 -10.95
CA ILE A 73 19.14 2.89 -10.53
C ILE A 73 20.03 2.65 -11.74
N LYS A 74 19.49 2.10 -12.83
CA LYS A 74 20.24 1.85 -14.07
C LYS A 74 20.81 3.12 -14.69
N TYR A 75 20.03 4.20 -14.70
CA TYR A 75 20.50 5.49 -15.22
C TYR A 75 21.61 6.08 -14.34
N VAL A 76 21.40 6.11 -13.02
CA VAL A 76 22.38 6.60 -12.05
C VAL A 76 23.68 5.81 -12.11
N SER A 77 23.61 4.48 -12.20
CA SER A 77 24.81 3.64 -12.28
C SER A 77 25.57 3.86 -13.59
N ALA A 78 24.89 3.98 -14.73
CA ALA A 78 25.51 4.27 -16.02
C ALA A 78 26.20 5.65 -16.02
N SER A 79 25.52 6.70 -15.54
CA SER A 79 26.08 8.05 -15.42
C SER A 79 27.30 8.11 -14.49
N LYS A 80 27.29 7.35 -13.40
CA LYS A 80 28.43 7.30 -12.46
C LYS A 80 29.64 6.58 -13.05
N SER A 81 29.43 5.60 -13.95
CA SER A 81 30.54 4.95 -14.68
C SER A 81 31.13 5.85 -15.79
N SER A 82 30.31 6.71 -16.40
CA SER A 82 30.74 7.64 -17.45
C SER A 82 31.50 8.85 -16.93
N ALA A 83 31.37 9.18 -15.64
CA ALA A 83 32.06 10.29 -14.99
C ALA A 83 33.47 9.92 -14.46
N ALA A 84 33.92 8.68 -14.68
CA ALA A 84 35.26 8.20 -14.33
C ALA A 84 36.24 8.36 -15.50
N TYR A 85 36.33 9.55 -16.08
CA TYR A 85 37.51 9.94 -16.87
C TYR A 85 38.35 10.84 -15.97
N GLU A 86 39.60 10.43 -15.75
CA GLU A 86 40.58 11.24 -15.04
C GLU A 86 40.70 12.60 -15.74
N PRO A 87 40.65 13.75 -15.03
CA PRO A 87 40.97 15.03 -15.65
C PRO A 87 42.45 14.99 -16.07
N LEU A 88 42.70 14.68 -17.34
CA LEU A 88 43.98 14.97 -17.96
C LEU A 88 44.20 16.49 -17.84
N GLN A 89 45.22 16.86 -17.08
CA GLN A 89 45.68 18.24 -16.96
C GLN A 89 46.14 18.69 -18.35
N GLU A 90 45.29 19.48 -19.03
CA GLU A 90 45.75 20.36 -20.09
C GLU A 90 45.86 21.76 -19.52
N ASP A 91 47.08 22.27 -19.58
CA ASP A 91 47.49 23.58 -19.08
C ASP A 91 46.71 24.72 -19.77
N SER A 92 46.28 25.67 -18.93
CA SER A 92 46.15 27.11 -19.21
C SER A 92 45.26 27.59 -20.38
N SER A 93 44.15 28.27 -20.05
CA SER A 93 44.01 29.74 -20.17
C SER A 93 42.54 30.25 -20.23
N SER A 94 42.21 31.13 -19.27
CA SER A 94 41.36 32.33 -19.33
C SER A 94 39.80 32.27 -19.42
N THR A 95 39.23 32.50 -18.23
CA THR A 95 38.24 33.54 -17.81
C THR A 95 36.74 33.53 -18.16
N SER A 96 35.96 33.70 -17.08
CA SER A 96 34.62 34.31 -16.90
C SER A 96 33.41 33.42 -17.27
N SER A 97 32.34 33.27 -16.48
CA SER A 97 31.70 34.17 -15.52
C SER A 97 30.64 33.43 -14.66
N GLU A 98 30.33 34.05 -13.51
CA GLU A 98 29.12 33.98 -12.66
C GLU A 98 28.67 32.66 -12.00
N ASN A 99 28.81 32.68 -10.66
CA ASN A 99 28.31 31.69 -9.72
C ASN A 99 26.78 31.64 -9.72
N ILE A 100 26.20 30.46 -9.97
CA ILE A 100 24.80 30.18 -9.61
C ILE A 100 24.82 29.46 -8.27
N ASP A 101 24.29 30.15 -7.26
CA ASP A 101 24.20 29.72 -5.87
C ASP A 101 23.21 28.54 -5.73
N ILE A 102 23.71 27.39 -5.28
CA ILE A 102 22.94 26.15 -5.11
C ILE A 102 22.47 26.09 -3.66
N GLU A 103 21.56 26.98 -3.26
CA GLU A 103 21.02 27.05 -1.89
C GLU A 103 19.47 27.06 -1.87
N ASN A 104 18.80 26.45 -2.85
CA ASN A 104 17.32 26.46 -2.89
C ASN A 104 16.61 25.16 -3.29
N PHE A 105 17.25 23.99 -3.14
CA PHE A 105 16.57 22.72 -3.42
C PHE A 105 16.16 21.92 -2.18
N SER A 106 16.47 22.39 -0.97
CA SER A 106 16.11 21.67 0.27
C SER A 106 14.76 22.06 0.89
N THR A 107 14.07 23.09 0.39
CA THR A 107 12.91 23.67 1.10
C THR A 107 11.53 23.30 0.51
N LEU A 108 11.43 22.38 -0.45
CA LEU A 108 10.14 22.04 -1.10
C LEU A 108 9.55 20.66 -0.75
N ILE A 109 10.04 19.99 0.30
CA ILE A 109 9.46 18.71 0.78
C ILE A 109 8.74 18.87 2.14
N GLU A 110 8.30 20.08 2.49
CA GLU A 110 7.53 20.30 3.73
C GLU A 110 6.42 21.35 3.56
N SER A 111 5.45 21.09 2.67
CA SER A 111 4.08 21.63 2.82
C SER A 111 3.11 21.00 1.82
N SER A 112 2.59 19.82 2.16
CA SER A 112 1.23 19.45 1.72
C SER A 112 0.65 18.48 2.74
N GLY A 113 0.35 19.00 3.93
CA GLY A 113 -0.57 18.36 4.86
C GLY A 113 -2.01 18.58 4.38
N PRO A 114 -2.93 17.62 4.60
CA PRO A 114 -4.32 17.80 4.22
C PRO A 114 -4.99 18.81 5.15
N GLY A 115 -5.27 20.00 4.62
CA GLY A 115 -6.16 20.97 5.27
C GLY A 115 -7.58 20.40 5.31
N THR A 116 -8.04 20.03 6.51
CA THR A 116 -9.47 19.90 6.79
C THR A 116 -9.99 21.27 7.19
N SER A 117 -11.03 21.76 6.52
CA SER A 117 -11.82 22.91 6.96
C SER A 117 -13.29 22.51 6.99
N LYS A 118 -13.78 22.46 8.23
CA LYS A 118 -15.13 22.68 8.78
C LYS A 118 -16.35 22.20 8.00
#